data_AF-A0A238Y5T8-F1
#
_entry.id   AF-A0A238Y5T8-F1
#
_cell.length_a   1.000
_cell.length_b   1.000
_cell.length_c   1.000
_cell.angle_alpha   90.00
_cell.angle_beta   90.00
_cell.angle_gamma   90.00
#
_symmetry.space_group_name_H-M   'P 1'
#
loop_
_entity.id
_entity.type
_entity.pdbx_description
1 polymer ?
#
loop_
_entity_poly.entity_id
_entity_poly.type
_entity_poly.pdbx_seq_one_letter_code
_entity_poly.pdbx_strand_id
1 'polypeptide(L)' 'MTDKSGIIDMEEINAVAAFIVALKQQGFRGNVVIGMKDRNIVVKLETFVKVKDLKNFAKKPITEMLFKGSSDETVK' A
#
# COMPACT_ATOMS: atom_id res chain seq x y z
N MET A 1 30.77 -3.04 -22.97
CA MET A 1 29.37 -2.88 -22.54
C MET A 1 29.41 -2.27 -21.15
N THR A 2 28.90 -1.05 -20.98
CA THR A 2 28.84 -0.39 -19.67
C THR A 2 27.72 -1.05 -18.86
N ASP A 3 28.08 -1.66 -17.74
CA ASP A 3 27.15 -2.36 -16.87
C ASP A 3 26.14 -1.36 -16.29
N LYS A 4 24.91 -1.34 -16.83
CA LYS A 4 23.82 -0.45 -16.37
C LYS A 4 23.13 -0.99 -15.11
N SER A 5 23.67 -2.03 -14.49
CA SER A 5 23.07 -2.61 -13.29
C SER A 5 23.14 -1.63 -12.11
N GLY A 6 21.99 -1.05 -11.75
CA GLY A 6 21.87 -0.11 -10.64
C GLY A 6 21.33 1.27 -11.03
N ILE A 7 21.10 1.54 -12.31
CA ILE A 7 20.38 2.74 -12.75
C ILE A 7 18.88 2.42 -12.68
N ILE A 8 18.19 3.06 -11.74
CA ILE A 8 16.72 3.09 -11.73
C ILE A 8 16.31 3.87 -12.96
N ASP A 9 15.49 3.28 -13.82
CA ASP A 9 14.99 4.00 -14.97
C ASP A 9 13.84 4.95 -14.60
N MET A 10 13.49 5.85 -15.51
CA MET A 10 12.47 6.85 -15.26
C MET A 10 11.06 6.23 -15.17
N GLU A 11 10.83 5.07 -15.78
CA GLU A 11 9.56 4.34 -15.72
C GLU A 11 9.35 3.74 -14.34
N GLU A 12 10.40 3.15 -13.74
CA GLU A 12 10.39 2.61 -12.38
C GLU A 12 10.11 3.70 -11.35
N ILE A 13 10.73 4.89 -11.49
CA ILE A 13 10.45 6.05 -10.64
C ILE A 13 8.99 6.50 -10.79
N ASN A 14 8.49 6.56 -12.03
CA ASN A 14 7.11 6.97 -12.31
C ASN A 14 6.08 5.97 -11.73
N ALA A 15 6.36 4.66 -11.82
CA ALA A 15 5.52 3.62 -11.25
C ALA A 15 5.43 3.75 -9.72
N VAL A 16 6.55 4.01 -9.06
CA VAL A 16 6.59 4.26 -7.61
C VAL A 16 5.80 5.53 -7.24
N ALA A 17 5.98 6.61 -7.99
CA ALA A 17 5.25 7.85 -7.74
C ALA A 17 3.74 7.67 -7.91
N ALA A 18 3.30 6.99 -8.97
CA ALA A 18 1.90 6.66 -9.21
C ALA A 18 1.32 5.81 -8.07
N PHE A 19 2.08 4.83 -7.58
CA PHE A 19 1.69 4.02 -6.42
C PHE A 19 1.47 4.85 -5.14
N ILE A 20 2.38 5.78 -4.82
CA ILE A 20 2.24 6.67 -3.66
C ILE A 20 0.98 7.55 -3.80
N VAL A 21 0.74 8.10 -4.99
CA VAL A 21 -0.42 8.95 -5.26
C VAL A 21 -1.71 8.15 -5.08
N ALA A 22 -1.78 6.93 -5.62
CA ALA A 22 -2.92 6.04 -5.46
C ALA A 22 -3.21 5.74 -3.97
N LEU A 23 -2.18 5.43 -3.17
CA LEU A 23 -2.34 5.21 -1.73
C LEU A 23 -2.93 6.43 -1.02
N LYS A 24 -2.43 7.64 -1.33
CA LYS A 24 -2.96 8.87 -0.74
C LYS A 24 -4.42 9.12 -1.14
N GLN A 25 -4.77 8.86 -2.41
CA GLN A 25 -6.15 8.99 -2.90
C GLN A 25 -7.11 7.99 -2.23
N GLN A 26 -6.64 6.78 -1.90
CA GLN A 26 -7.39 5.79 -1.12
C GLN A 26 -7.51 6.14 0.38
N GLY A 27 -6.97 7.28 0.80
CA GLY A 27 -7.07 7.76 2.18
C GLY A 27 -5.99 7.22 3.12
N PHE A 28 -4.90 6.64 2.60
CA PHE A 28 -3.75 6.25 3.43
C PHE A 28 -3.18 7.48 4.14
N ARG A 29 -3.08 7.39 5.47
CA ARG A 29 -2.49 8.43 6.34
C ARG A 29 -1.32 7.85 7.11
N GLY A 30 -0.13 8.03 6.57
CA GLY A 30 1.09 7.47 7.13
C GLY A 30 2.33 7.91 6.36
N ASN A 31 3.48 7.42 6.80
CA ASN A 31 4.73 7.57 6.08
C ASN A 31 4.85 6.47 5.03
N VAL A 32 5.36 6.85 3.87
CA VAL A 32 5.78 5.93 2.82
C VAL A 32 7.29 6.07 2.70
N VAL A 33 8.02 5.00 3.00
CA VAL A 33 9.47 4.94 2.84
C VAL A 33 9.75 4.04 1.64
N ILE A 34 10.46 4.60 0.67
CA ILE A 34 10.89 3.88 -0.53
C ILE A 34 12.40 3.75 -0.49
N GLY A 35 12.87 2.54 -0.68
CA GLY A 35 14.29 2.24 -0.83
C GLY A 35 14.53 1.25 -1.95
N MET A 36 15.79 0.98 -2.20
CA MET A 36 16.22 -0.10 -3.08
C MET A 36 17.05 -1.11 -2.32
N LYS A 37 16.83 -2.39 -2.61
CA LYS A 37 17.66 -3.48 -2.11
C LYS A 37 17.80 -4.55 -3.18
N ASP A 38 19.03 -4.92 -3.53
CA ASP A 38 19.33 -6.00 -4.47
C ASP A 38 18.56 -5.89 -5.80
N ARG A 39 18.48 -4.68 -6.38
CA ARG A 39 17.69 -4.33 -7.59
C ARG A 39 16.17 -4.43 -7.44
N ASN A 40 15.66 -4.60 -6.23
CA ASN A 40 14.23 -4.53 -5.94
C ASN A 40 13.89 -3.19 -5.29
N ILE A 41 12.74 -2.65 -5.65
CA ILE A 41 12.13 -1.52 -4.94
C ILE A 41 11.48 -2.08 -3.67
N VAL A 42 11.84 -1.50 -2.54
CA VAL A 42 11.25 -1.81 -1.23
C VAL A 42 10.34 -0.66 -0.85
N VAL A 43 9.06 -0.94 -0.66
CA VAL A 43 8.08 0.04 -0.18
C VAL A 43 7.64 -0.34 1.22
N LYS A 44 7.93 0.52 2.20
CA LYS A 44 7.50 0.37 3.59
C LYS A 44 6.42 1.41 3.88
N LEU A 45 5.27 0.92 4.33
CA LEU A 45 4.13 1.74 4.74
C LEU A 45 4.05 1.75 6.26
N GLU A 46 4.18 2.93 6.85
CA GLU A 46 4.04 3.13 8.30
C GLU A 46 2.81 3.99 8.55
N THR A 47 1.78 3.41 9.16
CA THR A 47 0.53 4.12 9.47
C THR A 47 0.35 4.27 10.97
N PHE A 48 -0.33 5.35 11.37
CA PHE A 48 -0.66 5.60 12.77
C PHE A 48 -2.11 5.24 13.01
N VAL A 49 -2.34 4.24 13.88
CA VAL A 49 -3.68 3.82 14.29
C VAL A 49 -3.88 4.17 15.75
N LYS A 50 -5.04 4.74 16.10
CA LYS A 50 -5.37 4.97 17.51
C LYS A 50 -5.63 3.62 18.18
N VAL A 51 -5.08 3.40 19.36
CA VAL A 51 -5.25 2.15 20.13
C VAL A 51 -6.73 1.79 20.33
N LYS A 52 -7.60 2.78 20.50
CA LYS A 52 -9.06 2.57 20.62
C LYS A 52 -9.67 1.93 19.37
N ASP A 53 -9.17 2.28 18.20
CA ASP A 53 -9.65 1.75 16.93
C ASP A 53 -9.17 0.30 16.80
N LEU A 54 -7.91 0.00 17.15
CA LEU A 54 -7.39 -1.38 17.20
C LEU A 54 -8.20 -2.30 18.13
N LYS A 55 -8.66 -1.80 19.28
CA LYS A 55 -9.53 -2.57 20.19
C LYS A 55 -10.88 -2.88 19.57
N ASN A 56 -11.43 -1.96 18.78
CA ASN A 56 -12.69 -2.19 18.05
C ASN A 56 -12.49 -3.15 16.88
N PHE A 57 -11.30 -3.17 16.28
CA PHE A 57 -10.89 -4.17 15.31
C PHE A 57 -10.76 -5.55 15.97
N ALA A 58 -9.98 -5.71 17.02
CA ALA A 58 -9.73 -7.01 17.66
C ALA A 58 -11.00 -7.71 18.21
N LYS A 59 -12.07 -6.95 18.46
CA LYS A 59 -13.37 -7.48 18.91
C LYS A 59 -14.22 -8.08 17.79
N LYS A 60 -13.87 -7.86 16.52
CA LYS A 60 -14.61 -8.38 15.37
C LYS A 60 -13.85 -9.53 14.72
N PRO A 61 -14.53 -10.61 14.30
CA PRO A 61 -13.93 -11.65 13.48
C PRO A 61 -13.30 -11.05 12.22
N ILE A 62 -12.13 -11.55 11.82
CA ILE A 62 -11.42 -11.06 10.63
C ILE A 62 -12.24 -11.21 9.34
N THR A 63 -13.12 -12.21 9.29
CA THR A 63 -14.08 -12.45 8.20
C THR A 63 -15.09 -11.31 8.06
N GLU A 64 -15.57 -10.72 9.16
CA GLU A 64 -16.47 -9.56 9.11
C GLU A 64 -15.78 -8.28 8.61
N MET A 65 -14.45 -8.25 8.59
CA MET A 65 -13.71 -7.09 8.10
C MET A 65 -13.33 -7.20 6.63
N LEU A 66 -12.96 -8.40 6.18
CA LEU A 66 -12.50 -8.62 4.81
C LEU A 66 -13.66 -8.71 3.81
N PHE A 67 -14.86 -9.12 4.26
CA PHE A 67 -15.98 -9.43 3.36
C PHE A 67 -17.15 -8.44 3.41
N LYS A 68 -17.07 -7.36 4.21
CA LYS A 68 -18.18 -6.40 4.39
C LYS A 68 -18.42 -5.43 3.24
N GLY A 69 -17.81 -5.66 2.08
CA GLY A 69 -18.05 -4.93 0.84
C GLY A 69 -18.58 -5.79 -0.31
N SER A 70 -18.88 -7.08 -0.09
CA SER A 70 -19.35 -7.99 -1.15
C SER A 70 -20.87 -8.19 -1.13
N SER A 71 -21.62 -7.16 -0.76
CA SER A 71 -23.08 -7.17 -0.83
C SER A 71 -23.59 -5.82 -1.32
N ASP A 72 -23.48 -5.64 -2.64
CA ASP A 72 -24.43 -4.91 -3.49
C ASP A 72 -24.26 -5.46 -4.91
N GLU A 73 -25.18 -6.32 -5.36
CA GLU A 73 -26.30 -5.96 -6.23
C GLU A 73 -25.89 -5.65 -7.68
N THR A 74 -25.74 -6.70 -8.51
CA THR A 74 -26.29 -6.78 -9.89
C THR A 74 -25.82 -8.07 -10.58
N VAL A 75 -26.58 -9.16 -10.44
CA VAL A 75 -26.84 -10.08 -11.57
C VAL A 75 -28.26 -10.62 -11.39
N LYS A 76 -29.23 -9.89 -11.93
CA LYS A 76 -30.46 -10.46 -12.48
C LYS A 76 -30.40 -10.26 -13.98
#